data_AF-A0A7R9VY70-F1
#
_entry.id   AF-A0A7R9VY70-F1
#
_cell.length_a   1.000
_cell.length_b   1.000
_cell.length_c   1.000
_cell.angle_alpha   90.00
_cell.angle_beta   90.00
_cell.angle_gamma   90.00
#
_symmetry.space_group_name_H-M   'P 1'
#
loop_
_entity.id
_entity.type
_entity.pdbx_description
1 polymer ?
#
loop_
_entity_poly.entity_id
_entity_poly.type
_entity_poly.pdbx_seq_one_letter_code
_entity_poly.pdbx_strand_id
1 'polypeptide(L)'
;LSNAAPPDAKMIPLLEGSGPDDQGYIHESLCELRFRVHPSAFFQVNTAACCVLYKLVAGWVAEPDSPSGGAGQPSGIKTLLLDVCCGTGTIGLTMANSVNKVIGVDIVESAIADARH
;
A
#
# COMPACT_ATOMS: atom_id res chain seq x y z
N LEU A 1 -6.70 -15.62 14.43
CA LEU A 1 -7.31 -14.62 13.53
C LEU A 1 -6.66 -14.81 12.16
N SER A 2 -7.23 -15.70 11.36
CA SER A 2 -6.83 -15.90 9.96
C SER A 2 -7.85 -15.18 9.09
N ASN A 3 -7.39 -14.54 8.03
CA ASN A 3 -8.23 -13.83 7.05
C ASN A 3 -8.47 -14.73 5.82
N ALA A 4 -8.22 -16.03 5.97
CA ALA A 4 -8.64 -17.00 4.98
C ALA A 4 -10.16 -16.98 4.87
N ALA A 5 -10.65 -16.89 3.64
CA ALA A 5 -12.06 -17.07 3.35
C ALA A 5 -12.51 -18.46 3.84
N PRO A 6 -13.76 -18.59 4.33
CA PRO A 6 -14.29 -19.90 4.70
C PRO A 6 -14.36 -20.81 3.45
N PRO A 7 -14.32 -22.15 3.62
CA PRO A 7 -14.27 -23.09 2.49
C PRO A 7 -15.45 -23.00 1.52
N ASP A 8 -16.58 -22.46 1.97
CA ASP A 8 -17.83 -22.26 1.23
C ASP A 8 -17.99 -20.83 0.69
N ALA A 9 -16.96 -19.99 0.79
CA ALA A 9 -17.00 -18.64 0.27
C ALA A 9 -17.29 -18.63 -1.24
N LYS A 10 -18.23 -17.78 -1.64
CA LYS A 10 -18.58 -17.61 -3.05
C LYS A 10 -17.38 -17.06 -3.81
N MET A 11 -16.90 -17.82 -4.80
CA MET A 11 -15.88 -17.38 -5.74
C MET A 11 -16.54 -16.57 -6.86
N ILE A 12 -15.95 -15.42 -7.20
CA ILE A 12 -16.40 -14.56 -8.30
C ILE A 12 -15.25 -14.46 -9.32
N PRO A 13 -15.44 -14.89 -10.58
CA PRO A 13 -14.41 -14.76 -11.60
C PRO A 13 -14.17 -13.29 -11.95
N LEU A 14 -13.01 -12.77 -11.56
CA LEU A 14 -12.67 -11.35 -11.70
C LEU A 14 -12.53 -10.89 -13.16
N LEU A 15 -12.12 -11.79 -14.05
CA LEU A 15 -11.89 -11.50 -15.46
C LEU A 15 -13.16 -11.57 -16.32
N GLU A 16 -14.26 -12.08 -15.76
CA GLU A 16 -15.53 -12.24 -16.49
C GLU A 16 -16.51 -11.09 -16.22
N GLY A 17 -16.34 -10.36 -15.11
CA GLY A 17 -17.02 -9.10 -14.79
C GLY A 17 -18.54 -9.20 -14.57
N SER A 18 -19.11 -8.28 -13.78
CA SER A 18 -20.56 -8.10 -13.62
C SER A 18 -21.12 -6.87 -14.35
N GLY A 19 -20.26 -6.11 -15.04
CA GLY A 19 -20.64 -4.89 -15.76
C GLY A 19 -19.44 -4.19 -16.44
N PRO A 20 -19.69 -3.11 -17.21
CA PRO A 20 -18.67 -2.41 -18.00
C PRO A 20 -17.59 -1.69 -17.18
N ASP A 21 -17.85 -1.37 -15.90
CA ASP A 21 -16.92 -0.64 -15.01
C ASP A 21 -16.11 -1.55 -14.06
N ASP A 22 -16.32 -2.87 -14.11
CA ASP A 22 -15.87 -3.86 -13.11
C ASP A 22 -14.98 -4.96 -13.73
N GLN A 23 -14.15 -4.59 -14.71
CA GLN A 23 -13.34 -5.54 -15.48
C GLN A 23 -11.94 -5.74 -14.87
N GLY A 24 -11.76 -6.83 -14.12
CA GLY A 24 -10.43 -7.39 -13.87
C GLY A 24 -9.68 -6.86 -12.64
N TYR A 25 -10.35 -6.28 -11.65
CA TYR A 25 -9.75 -5.90 -10.37
C TYR A 25 -10.78 -5.92 -9.23
N ILE A 26 -10.30 -6.06 -7.98
CA ILE A 26 -11.10 -5.79 -6.77
C ILE A 26 -10.71 -4.46 -6.15
N HIS A 27 -11.54 -3.98 -5.23
CA HIS A 27 -11.16 -2.91 -4.31
C HIS A 27 -11.06 -3.45 -2.90
N GLU A 28 -9.97 -3.14 -2.21
CA GLU A 28 -9.77 -3.48 -0.80
C GLU A 28 -9.44 -2.23 0.01
N SER A 29 -9.98 -2.15 1.21
CA SER A 29 -9.66 -1.09 2.17
C SER A 29 -8.49 -1.52 3.03
N LEU A 30 -7.43 -0.73 3.01
CA LEU A 30 -6.27 -0.93 3.87
C LEU A 30 -5.97 0.39 4.58
N CYS A 31 -6.16 0.35 5.90
CA CYS A 31 -6.09 1.51 6.78
C CYS A 31 -7.12 2.56 6.35
N GLU A 32 -6.71 3.82 6.15
CA GLU A 32 -7.62 4.89 5.74
C GLU A 32 -7.74 5.03 4.21
N LEU A 33 -7.16 4.08 3.46
CA LEU A 33 -7.08 4.13 2.00
C LEU A 33 -7.84 2.97 1.38
N ARG A 34 -8.29 3.18 0.13
CA ARG A 34 -8.93 2.17 -0.72
C ARG A 34 -8.05 1.94 -1.92
N PHE A 35 -7.68 0.69 -2.15
CA PHE A 35 -6.77 0.28 -3.21
C PHE A 35 -7.51 -0.52 -4.25
N ARG A 36 -7.19 -0.27 -5.53
CA ARG A 36 -7.52 -1.18 -6.63
C ARG A 36 -6.48 -2.28 -6.67
N VAL A 37 -6.91 -3.54 -6.78
CA VAL A 37 -6.02 -4.71 -6.75
C VAL A 37 -6.31 -5.60 -7.95
N HIS A 38 -5.36 -5.65 -8.87
CA HIS A 38 -5.37 -6.61 -9.98
C HIS A 38 -5.15 -8.05 -9.47
N PRO A 39 -5.76 -9.09 -10.11
CA PRO A 39 -5.64 -10.49 -9.69
C PRO A 39 -4.21 -11.03 -9.55
N SER A 40 -3.26 -10.47 -10.30
CA SER A 40 -1.84 -10.85 -10.25
C SER A 40 -1.02 -10.02 -9.27
N ALA A 41 -1.59 -8.96 -8.69
CA ALA A 41 -0.89 -8.11 -7.74
C ALA A 41 -0.81 -8.77 -6.36
N PHE A 42 0.33 -8.61 -5.71
CA PHE A 42 0.45 -8.97 -4.30
C PHE A 42 -0.33 -7.95 -3.46
N PHE A 43 -1.16 -8.44 -2.53
CA PHE A 43 -1.81 -7.61 -1.54
C PHE A 43 -1.75 -8.27 -0.16
N GLN A 44 -1.82 -7.45 0.88
CA GLN A 44 -1.65 -7.90 2.25
C GLN A 44 -2.86 -8.73 2.67
N VAL A 45 -2.64 -10.03 2.87
CA VAL A 45 -3.69 -10.96 3.26
C VAL A 45 -4.25 -10.69 4.65
N ASN A 46 -3.57 -9.90 5.49
CA ASN A 46 -3.99 -9.51 6.83
C ASN A 46 -4.05 -7.99 7.00
N THR A 47 -5.17 -7.40 6.58
CA THR A 47 -5.42 -5.95 6.64
C THR A 47 -5.19 -5.37 8.04
N ALA A 48 -5.73 -6.03 9.08
CA ALA A 48 -5.64 -5.52 10.44
C ALA A 48 -4.19 -5.47 10.96
N ALA A 49 -3.44 -6.56 10.78
CA ALA A 49 -2.03 -6.61 11.19
C ALA A 49 -1.17 -5.67 10.33
N CYS A 50 -1.47 -5.57 9.04
CA CYS A 50 -0.77 -4.69 8.12
C CYS A 50 -0.89 -3.21 8.54
N CYS A 51 -2.06 -2.77 9.00
CA CYS A 51 -2.20 -1.40 9.50
C CYS A 51 -1.41 -1.13 10.77
N VAL A 52 -1.26 -2.11 11.66
CA VAL A 52 -0.38 -1.97 12.83
C VAL A 52 1.07 -1.84 12.39
N LEU A 53 1.51 -2.69 11.45
CA LEU A 53 2.86 -2.63 10.87
C LEU A 53 3.13 -1.27 10.22
N TYR A 54 2.20 -0.78 9.42
CA TYR A 54 2.38 0.50 8.72
C TYR A 54 2.43 1.66 9.71
N LYS A 55 1.57 1.69 10.73
CA LYS A 55 1.65 2.70 11.80
C LYS A 55 3.01 2.70 12.52
N LEU A 56 3.59 1.52 12.75
CA LEU A 56 4.92 1.42 13.35
C LEU A 56 6.01 2.02 12.45
N VAL A 57 5.98 1.68 11.15
CA VAL A 57 6.90 2.25 10.16
C VAL A 57 6.76 3.78 10.07
N ALA A 58 5.53 4.30 10.08
CA ALA A 58 5.28 5.74 10.10
C ALA A 58 5.93 6.41 11.31
N GLY A 59 5.84 5.78 12.49
CA GLY A 59 6.53 6.23 13.69
C GLY A 59 8.05 6.34 13.50
N TRP A 60 8.70 5.30 12.98
CA TRP A 60 10.15 5.31 12.73
C TRP A 60 10.60 6.36 11.72
N VAL A 61 9.74 6.69 10.76
CA VAL A 61 10.02 7.72 9.75
C VAL A 61 9.86 9.14 10.32
N ALA A 62 8.98 9.31 11.31
CA ALA A 62 8.71 10.60 11.95
C ALA A 62 9.71 10.96 13.07
N GLU A 63 10.52 10.00 13.54
CA GLU A 63 11.51 10.25 14.60
C GLU A 63 12.60 11.24 14.13
N PRO A 64 12.92 12.28 14.93
CA PRO A 64 13.89 13.32 14.55
C PRO A 64 15.33 12.80 14.40
N ASP A 65 15.67 11.72 15.11
CA ASP A 65 16.97 11.03 15.05
C ASP A 65 16.94 9.82 14.09
N SER A 66 15.87 9.67 13.30
CA SER A 66 15.81 8.61 12.29
C SER A 66 17.01 8.74 11.35
N PRO A 67 17.70 7.65 10.97
CA PRO A 67 18.86 7.72 10.08
C PRO A 67 18.57 8.33 8.70
N SER A 68 17.28 8.48 8.33
CA SER A 68 16.81 9.22 7.15
C SER A 68 16.67 10.74 7.36
N GLY A 69 16.68 11.22 8.61
CA GLY A 69 16.74 12.63 8.98
C GLY A 69 18.19 13.08 9.05
N GLY A 70 18.66 13.80 8.02
CA GLY A 70 20.02 14.32 8.00
C GLY A 70 20.30 15.21 9.21
N ALA A 71 21.36 14.91 9.97
CA ALA A 71 21.78 15.69 11.12
C ALA A 71 21.96 17.17 10.77
N GLY A 72 21.23 18.06 11.45
CA GLY A 72 21.42 19.52 11.38
C GLY A 72 20.45 20.32 10.51
N GLN A 73 19.29 19.78 10.11
CA GLN A 73 18.30 20.52 9.30
C GLN A 73 17.09 21.01 10.14
N PRO A 74 16.57 22.24 9.87
CA PRO A 74 15.49 22.86 10.64
C PRO A 74 14.15 22.11 10.56
N SER A 75 13.36 22.25 11.62
CA SER A 75 12.08 21.59 11.91
C SER A 75 11.06 21.66 10.76
N GLY A 76 10.90 20.54 10.05
CA GLY A 76 9.87 20.32 9.03
C GLY A 76 9.98 18.90 8.44
N ILE A 77 8.88 18.35 7.92
CA ILE A 77 8.87 17.06 7.24
C ILE A 77 9.68 17.21 5.95
N LYS A 78 10.92 16.69 5.92
CA LYS A 78 11.81 16.70 4.74
C LYS A 78 12.14 15.30 4.21
N THR A 79 11.61 14.26 4.83
CA THR A 79 11.96 12.87 4.51
C THR A 79 11.51 12.48 3.11
N LEU A 80 12.42 11.96 2.31
CA LEU A 80 12.12 11.27 1.06
C LEU A 80 11.99 9.78 1.36
N LEU A 81 10.81 9.22 1.12
CA LEU A 81 10.57 7.77 1.22
C LEU A 81 10.81 7.12 -0.13
N LEU A 82 11.74 6.17 -0.18
CA LEU A 82 11.95 5.28 -1.32
C LEU A 82 11.27 3.93 -1.01
N ASP A 83 10.15 3.65 -1.67
CA ASP A 83 9.38 2.42 -1.53
C ASP A 83 9.82 1.43 -2.62
N VAL A 84 10.70 0.49 -2.26
CA VAL A 84 11.29 -0.50 -3.18
C VAL A 84 10.45 -1.77 -3.16
N CYS A 85 10.13 -2.30 -4.34
CA CYS A 85 9.12 -3.35 -4.51
C CYS A 85 7.75 -2.87 -4.01
N CYS A 86 7.36 -1.67 -4.43
CA CYS A 86 6.19 -0.98 -3.89
C CYS A 86 4.86 -1.69 -4.20
N GLY A 87 4.83 -2.59 -5.18
CA GLY A 87 3.62 -3.24 -5.67
C GLY A 87 2.54 -2.22 -5.99
N THR A 88 1.33 -2.45 -5.46
CA THR A 88 0.18 -1.54 -5.53
C THR A 88 0.35 -0.26 -4.68
N GLY A 89 1.54 -0.02 -4.11
CA GLY A 89 1.90 1.21 -3.41
C GLY A 89 1.41 1.27 -1.96
N THR A 90 1.03 0.14 -1.36
CA THR A 90 0.34 0.13 -0.06
C THR A 90 1.12 0.81 1.06
N ILE A 91 2.44 0.62 1.10
CA ILE A 91 3.31 1.28 2.09
C ILE A 91 3.45 2.76 1.75
N GLY A 92 4.00 3.09 0.58
CA GLY A 92 4.28 4.46 0.18
C GLY A 92 3.05 5.37 0.23
N LEU A 93 1.90 4.91 -0.25
CA LEU A 93 0.65 5.68 -0.24
C LEU A 93 0.13 5.89 1.18
N THR A 94 0.20 4.88 2.05
CA THR A 94 -0.18 5.04 3.47
C THR A 94 0.73 6.03 4.20
N MET A 95 2.02 6.11 3.81
CA MET A 95 3.00 7.03 4.39
C MET A 95 2.98 8.43 3.78
N ALA A 96 2.25 8.67 2.70
CA ALA A 96 2.36 9.90 1.92
C ALA A 96 2.11 11.19 2.73
N ASN A 97 1.26 11.11 3.77
CA ASN A 97 0.98 12.23 4.67
C ASN A 97 2.04 12.45 5.77
N SER A 98 2.96 11.50 5.95
CA SER A 98 4.00 11.52 6.99
C SER A 98 5.39 11.88 6.44
N VAL A 99 5.52 12.03 5.12
CA VAL A 99 6.80 12.30 4.43
C VAL A 99 6.65 13.45 3.44
N ASN A 100 7.78 14.03 3.01
CA ASN A 100 7.76 15.14 2.04
C ASN A 100 7.49 14.64 0.62
N LYS A 101 8.01 13.45 0.30
CA LYS A 101 7.89 12.86 -1.02
C LYS A 101 8.02 11.34 -0.92
N VAL A 102 7.24 10.66 -1.75
CA VAL A 102 7.34 9.21 -1.96
C VAL A 102 7.84 8.96 -3.38
N ILE A 103 8.79 8.04 -3.54
CA ILE A 103 9.19 7.48 -4.82
C ILE A 103 9.01 5.96 -4.70
N GLY A 104 8.07 5.41 -5.47
CA GLY A 104 7.86 3.97 -5.58
C GLY A 104 8.61 3.39 -6.77
N VAL A 105 9.22 2.22 -6.58
CA VAL A 105 9.88 1.44 -7.64
C VAL A 105 9.40 0.00 -7.54
N ASP A 106 8.91 -0.56 -8.64
CA ASP A 106 8.57 -1.97 -8.75
C ASP A 106 8.95 -2.50 -10.14
N ILE A 107 9.03 -3.81 -10.28
CA ILE A 107 9.28 -4.49 -11.56
C ILE A 107 7.96 -4.87 -12.26
N VAL A 108 6.86 -4.98 -11.52
CA VAL A 108 5.55 -5.43 -12.01
C VAL A 108 4.73 -4.22 -12.47
N GLU A 109 4.62 -4.06 -13.80
CA GLU A 109 3.91 -2.92 -14.41
C GLU A 109 2.44 -2.81 -13.99
N SER A 110 1.72 -3.93 -13.88
CA SER A 110 0.31 -3.93 -13.46
C SER A 110 0.13 -3.41 -12.03
N ALA A 111 1.07 -3.71 -11.13
CA ALA A 111 1.02 -3.25 -9.75
C ALA A 111 1.31 -1.73 -9.68
N ILE A 112 2.23 -1.23 -10.51
CA ILE A 112 2.47 0.22 -10.66
C ILE A 112 1.25 0.93 -11.23
N ALA A 113 0.55 0.32 -12.20
CA ALA A 113 -0.67 0.88 -12.77
C ALA A 113 -1.78 1.00 -11.73
N ASP A 114 -1.88 0.04 -10.80
CA ASP A 114 -2.80 0.10 -9.66
C ASP A 114 -2.40 1.16 -8.64
N ALA A 115 -1.09 1.30 -8.34
CA ALA A 115 -0.59 2.32 -7.41
C ALA A 115 -0.83 3.77 -7.89
N ARG A 116 -1.08 3.97 -9.18
CA ARG A 116 -1.34 5.28 -9.81
C ARG A 116 -2.82 5.65 -9.91
N HIS A 117 -3.72 4.72 -9.60
CA HIS A 117 -5.16 4.91 -9.70
C HIS A 117 -5.73 5.67 -8.50
#